data_AF-A0A928DUQ6-F1
#
_entry.id   AF-A0A928DUQ6-F1
#
_cell.length_a   1.000
_cell.length_b   1.000
_cell.length_c   1.000
_cell.angle_alpha   90.00
_cell.angle_beta   90.00
_cell.angle_gamma   90.00
#
_symmetry.space_group_name_H-M   'P 1'
#
loop_
_entity.id
_entity.type
_entity.pdbx_description
1 polymer ?
#
loop_
_entity_poly.entity_id
_entity_poly.type
_entity_poly.pdbx_seq_one_letter_code
_entity_poly.pdbx_strand_id
1 'polypeptide(L)'
;MKKRNYQISVWGAAFMAACSLGNSASALTYDTNTTHSSSPAWSENVTINSGVTVTLGQNVLIGQTKDITIDLNGTLVMNSAKTDNHGSGNSFINGNNQAIQFTGTGTLVHNGTGRLAMQSSGYKGAGGYSIKFAFSDGALIDIQKGTLVNGGWSQQNWNDNKADLRIASGANLDLWDGSNMKVDSLVGSGTITSGSNQTRFIDFGLGNSTWIVNGKQQTPEFSGTIASGKNIHLHKYGTGTQILSGAYLSNGTAYISGGTLQIGNGTKGYIGTSSGVEVRENGKLVINSAQTSSIRKGFTGAGAVDVTKGTLEIMDSTAFTGTFNVANGGFLALGKVDELTNVTTAAGSVLGLYVNPSDETAFTMDTFNAEKTARANAEMRFFVPTGKTVSTADLGDGLKGTTSVAAQVAGGGTLFFDNGADSVTTIGSLIGTSGEAVINSGKVIVNSATPANGNARFDFSKITVNDGGHLLWDGVVARQTRSMTYL
;
A
#
# COMPACT_ATOMS: atom_id res chain seq x y z
N MET A 1 -19.92 57.16 6.33
CA MET A 1 -20.42 55.76 6.32
C MET A 1 -19.38 54.87 7.01
N LYS A 2 -19.66 54.36 8.21
CA LYS A 2 -18.83 53.32 8.86
C LYS A 2 -19.64 52.02 8.86
N LYS A 3 -19.28 51.06 7.99
CA LYS A 3 -19.81 49.70 8.03
C LYS A 3 -19.32 49.03 9.32
N ARG A 4 -20.23 48.69 10.23
CA ARG A 4 -19.95 47.79 11.36
C ARG A 4 -20.34 46.38 10.91
N ASN A 5 -19.36 45.47 10.88
CA ASN A 5 -19.59 44.04 10.74
C ASN A 5 -20.12 43.53 12.08
N TYR A 6 -21.39 43.13 12.14
CA TYR A 6 -21.93 42.41 13.29
C TYR A 6 -21.66 40.91 13.12
N GLN A 7 -20.83 40.34 13.99
CA GLN A 7 -20.86 38.90 14.25
C GLN A 7 -22.03 38.63 15.21
N ILE A 8 -23.04 37.90 14.74
CA ILE A 8 -24.13 37.43 15.59
C ILE A 8 -23.61 36.19 16.34
N SER A 9 -23.28 36.38 17.61
CA SER A 9 -23.07 35.31 18.59
C SER A 9 -24.40 34.99 19.24
N VAL A 10 -25.02 33.86 18.89
CA VAL A 10 -26.30 33.43 19.49
C VAL A 10 -26.00 32.59 20.73
N TRP A 11 -26.13 33.21 21.90
CA TRP A 11 -26.27 32.53 23.19
C TRP A 11 -27.76 32.43 23.51
N GLY A 12 -28.30 31.21 23.56
CA GLY A 12 -29.66 30.95 24.00
C GLY A 12 -30.34 29.85 23.19
N ALA A 13 -30.52 28.68 23.80
CA ALA A 13 -31.46 27.68 23.31
C ALA A 13 -32.87 28.28 23.32
N ALA A 14 -33.64 28.02 22.25
CA ALA A 14 -35.03 28.42 22.05
C ALA A 14 -35.32 29.92 21.81
N PHE A 15 -34.92 30.46 20.66
CA PHE A 15 -35.78 31.33 19.83
C PHE A 15 -35.08 31.69 18.49
N MET A 16 -35.05 30.76 17.55
CA MET A 16 -35.17 31.10 16.13
C MET A 16 -36.23 30.19 15.55
N ALA A 17 -37.48 30.56 15.83
CA ALA A 17 -38.58 30.17 14.97
C ALA A 17 -38.24 30.66 13.56
N ALA A 18 -38.30 29.72 12.62
CA ALA A 18 -38.20 29.96 11.21
C ALA A 18 -39.02 31.20 10.82
N CYS A 19 -38.38 32.17 10.16
CA CYS A 19 -39.09 32.95 9.17
C CYS A 19 -39.25 32.06 7.92
N SER A 20 -40.11 31.04 8.02
CA SER A 20 -40.73 30.44 6.85
C SER A 20 -42.20 30.85 6.90
N LEU A 21 -42.52 31.99 6.29
CA LEU A 21 -43.90 32.31 5.96
C LEU A 21 -44.40 31.24 4.99
N GLY A 22 -45.25 30.34 5.50
CA GLY A 22 -46.22 29.56 4.73
C GLY A 22 -45.65 28.79 3.54
N ASN A 23 -44.91 27.71 3.79
CA ASN A 23 -45.00 26.55 2.92
C ASN A 23 -44.56 25.29 3.68
N SER A 24 -45.25 24.19 3.42
CA SER A 24 -44.95 22.84 3.92
C SER A 24 -43.63 22.33 3.34
N ALA A 25 -42.50 22.96 3.68
CA ALA A 25 -41.20 22.51 3.27
C ALA A 25 -40.72 21.43 4.24
N SER A 26 -40.78 20.18 3.80
CA SER A 26 -40.34 18.96 4.50
C SER A 26 -38.80 18.81 4.63
N ALA A 27 -38.06 19.91 4.54
CA ALA A 27 -36.60 19.92 4.58
C ALA A 27 -36.07 21.28 5.08
N LEU A 28 -35.10 21.22 6.00
CA LEU A 28 -34.32 22.36 6.47
C LEU A 28 -33.19 22.66 5.49
N THR A 29 -33.12 23.88 4.98
CA THR A 29 -32.04 24.30 4.06
C THR A 29 -31.14 25.35 4.71
N TYR A 30 -29.83 25.16 4.60
CA TYR A 30 -28.81 26.15 4.97
C TYR A 30 -28.26 26.84 3.73
N ASP A 31 -28.58 28.12 3.57
CA ASP A 31 -28.12 29.02 2.50
C ASP A 31 -26.99 29.97 2.93
N THR A 32 -26.71 30.04 4.23
CA THR A 32 -25.69 30.92 4.79
C THR A 32 -24.86 30.21 5.84
N ASN A 33 -23.60 30.63 5.98
CA ASN A 33 -22.71 30.09 6.99
C ASN A 33 -23.34 30.20 8.38
N THR A 34 -23.42 29.07 9.09
CA THR A 34 -24.12 28.97 10.37
C THR A 34 -23.26 28.23 11.37
N THR A 35 -23.17 28.73 12.60
CA THR A 35 -22.50 28.04 13.71
C THR A 35 -23.52 27.74 14.79
N HIS A 36 -23.67 26.47 15.14
CA HIS A 36 -24.48 26.01 16.27
C HIS A 36 -23.57 25.79 17.48
N SER A 37 -23.80 26.54 18.56
CA SER A 37 -23.08 26.38 19.83
C SER A 37 -23.50 25.12 20.60
N SER A 38 -24.67 24.57 20.28
CA SER A 38 -25.21 23.32 20.79
C SER A 38 -25.63 22.40 19.65
N SER A 39 -25.93 21.13 19.94
CA SER A 39 -26.36 20.17 18.93
C SER A 39 -27.74 20.55 18.36
N PRO A 40 -27.88 20.91 17.06
CA PRO A 40 -29.20 21.17 16.49
C PRO A 40 -30.09 19.91 16.52
N ALA A 41 -31.37 20.12 16.81
CA ALA A 41 -32.40 19.09 16.78
C ALA A 41 -33.07 19.03 15.40
N TRP A 42 -32.34 18.56 14.38
CA TRP A 42 -32.89 18.40 13.03
C TRP A 42 -33.92 17.27 13.00
N SER A 43 -35.19 17.57 12.75
CA SER A 43 -36.29 16.59 12.69
C SER A 43 -36.77 16.25 11.28
N GLU A 44 -36.12 16.82 10.27
CA GLU A 44 -36.43 16.70 8.85
C GLU A 44 -35.14 16.57 8.04
N ASN A 45 -35.25 16.28 6.74
CA ASN A 45 -34.10 16.27 5.85
C ASN A 45 -33.38 17.62 5.88
N VAL A 46 -32.06 17.59 5.77
CA VAL A 46 -31.21 18.79 5.84
C VAL A 46 -30.47 18.93 4.53
N THR A 47 -30.51 20.12 3.93
CA THR A 47 -29.68 20.47 2.77
C THR A 47 -28.71 21.57 3.17
N ILE A 48 -27.43 21.38 2.89
CA ILE A 48 -26.40 22.42 3.04
C ILE A 48 -25.94 22.80 1.64
N ASN A 49 -26.28 24.01 1.20
CA ASN A 49 -26.03 24.44 -0.18
C ASN A 49 -24.55 24.69 -0.46
N SER A 50 -24.20 24.67 -1.75
CA SER A 50 -22.82 24.89 -2.20
C SER A 50 -22.28 26.23 -1.68
N GLY A 51 -21.03 26.24 -1.22
CA GLY A 51 -20.38 27.42 -0.63
C GLY A 51 -20.80 27.74 0.82
N VAL A 52 -21.76 26.99 1.38
CA VAL A 52 -22.22 27.17 2.77
C VAL A 52 -21.45 26.27 3.71
N THR A 53 -21.05 26.81 4.86
CA THR A 53 -20.45 26.04 5.96
C THR A 53 -21.38 26.05 7.18
N VAL A 54 -21.77 24.87 7.65
CA VAL A 54 -22.45 24.70 8.94
C VAL A 54 -21.48 24.10 9.93
N THR A 55 -21.23 24.80 11.03
CA THR A 55 -20.32 24.34 12.09
C THR A 55 -21.11 23.93 13.32
N LEU A 56 -20.81 22.76 13.85
CA LEU A 56 -21.41 22.21 15.05
C LEU A 56 -20.39 22.26 16.20
N GLY A 57 -20.73 23.00 17.26
CA GLY A 57 -19.88 23.24 18.44
C GLY A 57 -19.74 22.05 19.39
N GLN A 58 -20.57 21.01 19.22
CA GLN A 58 -20.48 19.74 19.94
C GLN A 58 -20.75 18.56 18.97
N ASN A 59 -20.69 17.32 19.46
CA ASN A 59 -21.17 16.14 18.72
C ASN A 59 -22.69 16.18 18.60
N VAL A 60 -23.25 15.85 17.44
CA VAL A 60 -24.64 16.18 17.11
C VAL A 60 -25.30 15.07 16.34
N LEU A 61 -26.36 14.53 16.94
CA LEU A 61 -27.69 14.29 16.37
C LEU A 61 -28.48 13.62 17.51
N ILE A 62 -28.98 14.43 18.46
CA ILE A 62 -29.62 13.92 19.69
C ILE A 62 -31.13 13.83 19.51
N GLY A 63 -31.71 12.64 19.71
CA GLY A 63 -33.16 12.47 19.99
C GLY A 63 -34.14 12.44 18.80
N GLN A 64 -33.81 11.82 17.68
CA GLN A 64 -34.72 11.69 16.52
C GLN A 64 -35.54 10.39 16.56
N THR A 65 -36.69 10.42 15.91
CA THR A 65 -37.61 9.26 15.76
C THR A 65 -37.83 8.87 14.29
N LYS A 66 -37.16 9.55 13.35
CA LYS A 66 -37.32 9.39 11.89
C LYS A 66 -35.97 9.25 11.18
N ASP A 67 -35.99 8.66 9.99
CA ASP A 67 -34.85 8.68 9.07
C ASP A 67 -34.59 10.11 8.60
N ILE A 68 -33.31 10.49 8.51
CA ILE A 68 -32.90 11.82 8.05
C ILE A 68 -31.83 11.68 6.98
N THR A 69 -32.05 12.36 5.86
CA THR A 69 -31.00 12.59 4.86
C THR A 69 -30.37 13.97 5.09
N ILE A 70 -29.04 14.00 5.14
CA ILE A 70 -28.24 15.22 5.16
C ILE A 70 -27.55 15.31 3.81
N ASP A 71 -28.09 16.16 2.93
CA ASP A 71 -27.56 16.45 1.61
C ASP A 71 -26.51 17.56 1.70
N LEU A 72 -25.24 17.16 1.60
CA LEU A 72 -24.09 18.04 1.71
C LEU A 72 -23.62 18.44 0.32
N ASN A 73 -24.02 19.64 -0.13
CA ASN A 73 -23.40 20.29 -1.29
C ASN A 73 -22.36 21.35 -0.85
N GLY A 74 -22.46 21.82 0.40
CA GLY A 74 -21.48 22.64 1.10
C GLY A 74 -20.64 21.85 2.12
N THR A 75 -20.31 22.47 3.24
CA THR A 75 -19.43 21.91 4.27
C THR A 75 -20.16 21.75 5.60
N LEU A 76 -20.11 20.55 6.19
CA LEU A 76 -20.54 20.29 7.56
C LEU A 76 -19.32 20.05 8.46
N VAL A 77 -19.09 20.91 9.45
CA VAL A 77 -17.97 20.81 10.39
C VAL A 77 -18.44 20.31 11.76
N MET A 78 -17.81 19.26 12.25
CA MET A 78 -18.05 18.66 13.56
C MET A 78 -16.84 18.87 14.47
N ASN A 79 -17.01 19.67 15.52
CA ASN A 79 -15.95 19.99 16.47
C ASN A 79 -16.03 19.14 17.75
N SER A 80 -16.00 17.81 17.66
CA SER A 80 -15.95 16.93 18.85
C SER A 80 -14.79 17.28 19.77
N ALA A 81 -15.05 17.86 20.93
CA ALA A 81 -14.00 18.10 21.93
C ALA A 81 -13.84 16.95 22.94
N LYS A 82 -14.76 15.97 22.96
CA LYS A 82 -14.81 14.97 24.02
C LYS A 82 -13.78 13.86 23.85
N THR A 83 -13.05 13.56 24.92
CA THR A 83 -11.93 12.60 24.97
C THR A 83 -12.33 11.22 25.50
N ASP A 84 -13.59 11.04 25.90
CA ASP A 84 -13.98 9.90 26.74
C ASP A 84 -14.04 8.56 25.96
N ASN A 85 -13.63 7.50 26.66
CA ASN A 85 -13.68 6.11 26.22
C ASN A 85 -15.09 5.68 25.82
N HIS A 86 -15.27 5.22 24.58
CA HIS A 86 -16.32 4.33 23.99
C HIS A 86 -17.80 4.46 24.43
N GLY A 87 -18.15 5.34 25.36
CA GLY A 87 -19.47 5.52 25.93
C GLY A 87 -20.36 6.40 25.05
N SER A 88 -21.67 6.28 25.27
CA SER A 88 -22.78 6.92 24.55
C SER A 88 -22.68 8.44 24.30
N GLY A 89 -21.75 9.14 24.95
CA GLY A 89 -21.56 10.58 24.86
C GLY A 89 -20.64 11.09 23.75
N ASN A 90 -19.98 10.21 22.99
CA ASN A 90 -19.01 10.58 21.95
C ASN A 90 -19.42 10.14 20.54
N SER A 91 -20.72 10.07 20.32
CA SER A 91 -21.35 9.50 19.14
C SER A 91 -21.71 10.57 18.11
N PHE A 92 -21.64 10.21 16.83
CA PHE A 92 -22.29 10.92 15.73
C PHE A 92 -23.80 11.06 15.97
N ILE A 93 -24.43 10.07 16.64
CA ILE A 93 -25.85 10.06 16.98
C ILE A 93 -26.04 9.68 18.45
N ASN A 94 -26.85 10.43 19.20
CA ASN A 94 -27.26 10.08 20.56
C ASN A 94 -28.80 10.04 20.67
N GLY A 95 -29.42 8.91 20.36
CA GLY A 95 -30.86 8.74 20.49
C GLY A 95 -31.38 7.40 19.97
N ASN A 96 -32.69 7.22 20.03
CA ASN A 96 -33.43 6.05 19.50
C ASN A 96 -33.69 6.18 17.98
N ASN A 97 -32.77 6.80 17.24
CA ASN A 97 -33.02 7.29 15.89
C ASN A 97 -33.07 6.14 14.88
N GLN A 98 -34.01 6.23 13.93
CA GLN A 98 -33.91 5.52 12.65
C GLN A 98 -32.73 6.09 11.81
N ALA A 99 -32.37 5.46 10.69
CA ALA A 99 -31.12 5.66 9.94
C ALA A 99 -30.81 7.12 9.57
N ILE A 100 -29.53 7.49 9.57
CA ILE A 100 -29.05 8.79 9.04
C ILE A 100 -28.23 8.53 7.80
N GLN A 101 -28.51 9.27 6.74
CA GLN A 101 -27.81 9.17 5.48
C GLN A 101 -27.11 10.49 5.13
N PHE A 102 -25.83 10.42 4.79
CA PHE A 102 -25.08 11.52 4.18
C PHE A 102 -25.03 11.35 2.66
N THR A 103 -25.40 12.40 1.92
CA THR A 103 -25.35 12.46 0.45
C THR A 103 -24.70 13.76 -0.02
N GLY A 104 -24.63 13.94 -1.34
CA GLY A 104 -24.12 15.16 -1.99
C GLY A 104 -22.65 15.07 -2.37
N THR A 105 -22.11 16.17 -2.87
CA THR A 105 -20.71 16.33 -3.36
C THR A 105 -19.86 17.23 -2.46
N GLY A 106 -20.36 17.55 -1.28
CA GLY A 106 -19.77 18.49 -0.34
C GLY A 106 -18.71 17.88 0.58
N THR A 107 -18.42 18.57 1.68
CA THR A 107 -17.39 18.15 2.63
C THR A 107 -17.96 17.88 4.02
N LEU A 108 -17.66 16.69 4.57
CA LEU A 108 -17.86 16.37 5.97
C LEU A 108 -16.53 16.49 6.72
N VAL A 109 -16.43 17.44 7.64
CA VAL A 109 -15.19 17.74 8.39
C VAL A 109 -15.32 17.29 9.84
N HIS A 110 -14.35 16.50 10.31
CA HIS A 110 -14.07 16.32 11.73
C HIS A 110 -12.87 17.20 12.13
N ASN A 111 -13.13 18.26 12.90
CA ASN A 111 -12.11 19.23 13.34
C ASN A 111 -12.01 19.31 14.88
N GLY A 112 -12.66 18.36 15.56
CA GLY A 112 -12.56 18.18 17.00
C GLY A 112 -11.23 17.54 17.43
N THR A 113 -10.69 17.90 18.58
CA THR A 113 -9.49 17.26 19.14
C THR A 113 -9.79 15.92 19.83
N GLY A 114 -11.07 15.66 20.12
CA GLY A 114 -11.52 14.45 20.81
C GLY A 114 -11.70 13.24 19.90
N ARG A 115 -12.32 12.19 20.44
CA ARG A 115 -12.83 11.07 19.66
C ARG A 115 -14.23 11.41 19.12
N LEU A 116 -14.56 10.95 17.92
CA LEU A 116 -15.91 10.96 17.37
C LEU A 116 -16.21 9.56 16.84
N ALA A 117 -17.07 8.83 17.54
CA ALA A 117 -17.51 7.51 17.12
C ALA A 117 -18.72 7.58 16.21
N MET A 118 -18.66 6.86 15.10
CA MET A 118 -19.72 6.74 14.11
C MET A 118 -20.78 5.73 14.59
N GLN A 119 -21.26 5.92 15.82
CA GLN A 119 -22.18 5.02 16.51
C GLN A 119 -23.56 5.65 16.71
N SER A 120 -24.56 4.78 16.91
CA SER A 120 -25.89 5.11 17.41
C SER A 120 -26.04 4.57 18.85
N SER A 121 -26.74 5.29 19.73
CA SER A 121 -26.82 4.96 21.17
C SER A 121 -27.86 3.89 21.53
N GLY A 122 -28.30 3.04 20.58
CA GLY A 122 -29.27 1.99 20.83
C GLY A 122 -28.97 0.74 20.00
N TYR A 123 -28.42 -0.30 20.61
CA TYR A 123 -28.26 -1.59 19.94
C TYR A 123 -29.64 -2.19 19.62
N LYS A 124 -29.94 -2.45 18.35
CA LYS A 124 -31.10 -3.28 17.95
C LYS A 124 -30.69 -4.34 16.92
N GLY A 125 -29.81 -5.26 17.32
CA GLY A 125 -29.54 -6.50 16.58
C GLY A 125 -29.26 -6.34 15.08
N ALA A 126 -29.42 -7.44 14.33
CA ALA A 126 -29.26 -7.43 12.88
C ALA A 126 -30.45 -6.68 12.23
N GLY A 127 -30.26 -5.40 11.87
CA GLY A 127 -31.20 -4.61 11.08
C GLY A 127 -31.63 -3.25 11.65
N GLY A 128 -31.21 -2.86 12.86
CA GLY A 128 -31.63 -1.59 13.47
C GLY A 128 -30.55 -0.52 13.47
N TYR A 129 -30.77 0.59 12.74
CA TYR A 129 -30.05 1.89 12.79
C TYR A 129 -28.71 2.00 12.06
N SER A 130 -28.72 2.42 10.79
CA SER A 130 -27.47 2.65 10.04
C SER A 130 -27.09 4.12 9.93
N ILE A 131 -25.82 4.44 10.17
CA ILE A 131 -25.22 5.63 9.57
C ILE A 131 -24.78 5.22 8.17
N LYS A 132 -25.46 5.75 7.15
CA LYS A 132 -25.19 5.48 5.75
C LYS A 132 -24.37 6.61 5.15
N PHE A 133 -23.24 6.27 4.56
CA PHE A 133 -22.45 7.14 3.71
C PHE A 133 -22.79 6.79 2.26
N ALA A 134 -23.37 7.76 1.55
CA ALA A 134 -23.77 7.64 0.17
C ALA A 134 -23.40 8.94 -0.58
N PHE A 135 -22.22 9.45 -0.28
CA PHE A 135 -21.69 10.60 -0.99
C PHE A 135 -21.47 10.29 -2.46
N SER A 136 -21.75 11.28 -3.29
CA SER A 136 -21.42 11.24 -4.69
C SER A 136 -19.92 11.49 -4.89
N ASP A 137 -19.48 11.17 -6.11
CA ASP A 137 -18.11 11.42 -6.57
C ASP A 137 -17.74 12.91 -6.41
N GLY A 138 -16.52 13.20 -5.97
CA GLY A 138 -16.05 14.57 -5.68
C GLY A 138 -16.40 15.11 -4.28
N ALA A 139 -17.12 14.36 -3.45
CA ALA A 139 -17.27 14.68 -2.03
C ALA A 139 -15.98 14.40 -1.23
N LEU A 140 -15.87 15.00 -0.05
CA LEU A 140 -14.73 14.81 0.86
C LEU A 140 -15.17 14.52 2.29
N ILE A 141 -14.61 13.47 2.88
CA ILE A 141 -14.57 13.26 4.33
C ILE A 141 -13.18 13.69 4.83
N ASP A 142 -13.11 14.77 5.62
CA ASP A 142 -11.86 15.37 6.08
C ASP A 142 -11.70 15.25 7.60
N ILE A 143 -10.74 14.45 8.04
CA ILE A 143 -10.37 14.29 9.45
C ILE A 143 -9.19 15.22 9.73
N GLN A 144 -9.46 16.40 10.25
CA GLN A 144 -8.46 17.44 10.46
C GLN A 144 -7.73 17.33 11.81
N LYS A 145 -8.41 16.82 12.84
CA LYS A 145 -7.89 16.69 14.21
C LYS A 145 -8.50 15.46 14.88
N GLY A 146 -7.99 15.11 16.05
CA GLY A 146 -8.62 14.11 16.91
C GLY A 146 -8.66 12.72 16.31
N THR A 147 -9.69 11.96 16.65
CA THR A 147 -9.88 10.58 16.17
C THR A 147 -11.30 10.37 15.70
N LEU A 148 -11.48 10.11 14.41
CA LEU A 148 -12.74 9.55 13.91
C LEU A 148 -12.72 8.04 14.08
N VAL A 149 -13.80 7.46 14.60
CA VAL A 149 -13.93 6.03 14.85
C VAL A 149 -15.03 5.47 13.97
N ASN A 150 -14.66 4.62 13.02
CA ASN A 150 -15.62 3.81 12.27
C ASN A 150 -16.01 2.62 13.16
N GLY A 151 -17.01 2.83 14.01
CA GLY A 151 -17.40 1.83 15.00
C GLY A 151 -18.23 2.38 16.16
N GLY A 152 -18.49 1.50 17.11
CA GLY A 152 -19.37 1.60 18.26
C GLY A 152 -20.65 0.84 18.06
N TRP A 153 -20.55 -0.50 18.05
CA TRP A 153 -21.68 -1.44 17.91
C TRP A 153 -22.16 -1.65 16.46
N SER A 154 -21.22 -1.57 15.51
CA SER A 154 -21.23 -1.98 14.09
C SER A 154 -22.56 -1.87 13.30
N GLN A 155 -22.87 -0.67 12.77
CA GLN A 155 -24.03 -0.43 11.91
C GLN A 155 -23.76 0.61 10.80
N GLN A 156 -22.50 0.86 10.44
CA GLN A 156 -22.16 1.80 9.36
C GLN A 156 -22.35 1.14 8.01
N ASN A 157 -22.97 1.84 7.06
CA ASN A 157 -23.12 1.40 5.68
C ASN A 157 -22.35 2.32 4.75
N TRP A 158 -21.29 1.79 4.15
CA TRP A 158 -20.41 2.51 3.23
C TRP A 158 -20.62 2.12 1.76
N ASN A 159 -21.57 1.23 1.46
CA ASN A 159 -21.64 0.57 0.15
C ASN A 159 -21.76 1.52 -1.04
N ASP A 160 -22.42 2.65 -0.85
CA ASP A 160 -22.70 3.64 -1.91
C ASP A 160 -21.76 4.84 -1.82
N ASN A 161 -20.77 4.83 -0.91
CA ASN A 161 -19.91 5.97 -0.67
C ASN A 161 -18.83 6.11 -1.76
N LYS A 162 -18.76 7.30 -2.36
CA LYS A 162 -17.72 7.69 -3.34
C LYS A 162 -16.95 8.95 -2.92
N ALA A 163 -17.01 9.33 -1.64
CA ALA A 163 -16.21 10.43 -1.14
C ALA A 163 -14.73 10.04 -1.06
N ASP A 164 -13.87 11.01 -1.33
CA ASP A 164 -12.47 10.96 -0.93
C ASP A 164 -12.34 11.06 0.59
N LEU A 165 -11.25 10.51 1.13
CA LEU A 165 -10.94 10.55 2.55
C LEU A 165 -9.58 11.19 2.78
N ARG A 166 -9.56 12.32 3.49
CA ARG A 166 -8.35 12.99 3.96
C ARG A 166 -8.17 12.79 5.45
N ILE A 167 -6.97 12.38 5.86
CA ILE A 167 -6.57 12.33 7.28
C ILE A 167 -5.37 13.26 7.47
N ALA A 168 -5.60 14.40 8.13
CA ALA A 168 -4.57 15.39 8.38
C ALA A 168 -3.49 14.88 9.34
N SER A 169 -2.34 15.56 9.32
CA SER A 169 -1.24 15.27 10.23
C SER A 169 -1.68 15.35 11.69
N GLY A 170 -1.36 14.33 12.49
CA GLY A 170 -1.74 14.23 13.89
C GLY A 170 -3.20 13.80 14.14
N ALA A 171 -4.02 13.66 13.09
CA ALA A 171 -5.35 13.09 13.20
C ALA A 171 -5.31 11.55 13.02
N ASN A 172 -6.33 10.87 13.54
CA ASN A 172 -6.45 9.42 13.50
C ASN A 172 -7.78 8.97 12.90
N LEU A 173 -7.74 7.92 12.11
CA LEU A 173 -8.88 7.08 11.79
C LEU A 173 -8.73 5.74 12.54
N ASP A 174 -9.73 5.40 13.35
CA ASP A 174 -9.81 4.13 14.07
C ASP A 174 -10.93 3.27 13.48
N LEU A 175 -10.58 2.14 12.83
CA LEU A 175 -11.54 1.23 12.23
C LEU A 175 -12.28 0.33 13.24
N TRP A 176 -11.83 0.33 14.50
CA TRP A 176 -12.36 -0.39 15.66
C TRP A 176 -13.28 -1.60 15.34
N ASP A 177 -14.59 -1.48 15.52
CA ASP A 177 -15.59 -2.53 15.27
C ASP A 177 -16.51 -2.27 14.07
N GLY A 178 -16.24 -1.22 13.28
CA GLY A 178 -17.11 -0.85 12.17
C GLY A 178 -17.05 -1.77 10.97
N SER A 179 -18.05 -1.62 10.09
CA SER A 179 -18.08 -2.26 8.77
C SER A 179 -16.90 -1.84 7.91
N ASN A 180 -16.63 -2.59 6.83
CA ASN A 180 -15.65 -2.22 5.81
C ASN A 180 -15.90 -0.78 5.34
N MET A 181 -14.85 0.04 5.40
CA MET A 181 -14.92 1.42 4.96
C MET A 181 -14.69 1.46 3.45
N LYS A 182 -15.51 2.24 2.74
CA LYS A 182 -15.40 2.43 1.29
C LYS A 182 -15.24 3.91 1.00
N VAL A 183 -14.23 4.26 0.23
CA VAL A 183 -13.91 5.65 -0.17
C VAL A 183 -13.46 5.64 -1.63
N ASP A 184 -13.38 6.80 -2.27
CA ASP A 184 -12.77 6.87 -3.59
C ASP A 184 -11.24 6.97 -3.47
N SER A 185 -10.72 8.06 -2.94
CA SER A 185 -9.28 8.23 -2.68
C SER A 185 -8.94 8.22 -1.20
N LEU A 186 -7.73 7.78 -0.85
CA LEU A 186 -7.15 7.95 0.49
C LEU A 186 -5.97 8.94 0.43
N VAL A 187 -6.03 10.02 1.20
CA VAL A 187 -5.00 11.08 1.18
C VAL A 187 -4.67 11.62 2.57
N GLY A 188 -3.56 12.34 2.65
CA GLY A 188 -3.12 13.02 3.88
C GLY A 188 -1.93 12.33 4.55
N SER A 189 -1.74 12.58 5.84
CA SER A 189 -0.54 12.18 6.59
C SER A 189 -0.83 11.72 8.03
N GLY A 190 -2.10 11.49 8.37
CA GLY A 190 -2.51 11.00 9.69
C GLY A 190 -2.24 9.51 9.89
N THR A 191 -2.86 8.94 10.92
CA THR A 191 -2.70 7.51 11.23
C THR A 191 -4.01 6.76 11.03
N ILE A 192 -3.92 5.56 10.45
CA ILE A 192 -5.02 4.59 10.42
C ILE A 192 -4.69 3.47 11.42
N THR A 193 -5.62 3.17 12.31
CA THR A 193 -5.50 2.11 13.30
C THR A 193 -6.77 1.25 13.36
N SER A 194 -6.72 0.19 14.15
CA SER A 194 -7.90 -0.55 14.58
C SER A 194 -7.78 -0.79 16.08
N GLY A 195 -8.71 -0.23 16.84
CA GLY A 195 -8.87 -0.49 18.27
C GLY A 195 -9.24 -1.95 18.58
N SER A 196 -9.62 -2.74 17.58
CA SER A 196 -9.93 -4.17 17.72
C SER A 196 -8.94 -5.06 16.96
N ASN A 197 -8.88 -6.35 17.31
CA ASN A 197 -8.07 -7.36 16.62
C ASN A 197 -8.80 -8.02 15.44
N GLN A 198 -10.04 -7.62 15.18
CA GLN A 198 -10.81 -8.17 14.07
C GLN A 198 -10.26 -7.66 12.72
N THR A 199 -10.55 -8.43 11.68
CA THR A 199 -10.25 -8.06 10.31
C THR A 199 -11.06 -6.85 9.87
N ARG A 200 -10.38 -5.81 9.38
CA ARG A 200 -11.00 -4.61 8.84
C ARG A 200 -10.51 -4.36 7.43
N PHE A 201 -11.36 -3.75 6.61
CA PHE A 201 -11.02 -3.39 5.25
C PHE A 201 -11.21 -1.88 5.04
N ILE A 202 -10.29 -1.31 4.28
CA ILE A 202 -10.49 -0.05 3.58
C ILE A 202 -10.48 -0.36 2.09
N ASP A 203 -11.61 -0.17 1.44
CA ASP A 203 -11.76 -0.25 0.00
C ASP A 203 -11.60 1.15 -0.59
N PHE A 204 -10.74 1.31 -1.60
CA PHE A 204 -10.50 2.57 -2.30
C PHE A 204 -10.34 2.35 -3.82
N GLY A 205 -10.52 3.42 -4.59
CA GLY A 205 -10.60 3.42 -6.05
C GLY A 205 -11.96 2.97 -6.57
N LEU A 206 -13.04 3.34 -5.87
CA LEU A 206 -14.41 2.94 -6.19
C LEU A 206 -15.12 3.95 -7.11
N GLY A 207 -14.60 5.16 -7.21
CA GLY A 207 -14.99 6.20 -8.16
C GLY A 207 -14.01 6.28 -9.34
N ASN A 208 -14.39 7.09 -10.33
CA ASN A 208 -13.52 7.48 -11.43
C ASN A 208 -12.98 8.90 -11.21
N SER A 209 -13.32 9.55 -10.09
CA SER A 209 -12.79 10.87 -9.82
C SER A 209 -11.32 10.78 -9.43
N THR A 210 -10.71 11.94 -9.51
CA THR A 210 -9.36 12.15 -9.06
C THR A 210 -9.43 13.15 -7.95
N TRP A 211 -8.60 12.97 -6.93
CA TRP A 211 -8.51 13.89 -5.81
C TRP A 211 -8.33 15.33 -6.34
N ILE A 212 -9.33 16.20 -6.23
CA ILE A 212 -9.24 17.59 -6.71
C ILE A 212 -8.91 18.51 -5.55
N VAL A 213 -7.75 19.17 -5.62
CA VAL A 213 -7.36 20.24 -4.69
C VAL A 213 -7.27 21.54 -5.46
N ASN A 214 -8.05 22.54 -5.06
CA ASN A 214 -8.09 23.87 -5.69
C ASN A 214 -8.32 23.81 -7.22
N GLY A 215 -9.24 22.95 -7.67
CA GLY A 215 -9.54 22.76 -9.09
C GLY A 215 -8.47 22.00 -9.88
N LYS A 216 -7.43 21.47 -9.22
CA LYS A 216 -6.39 20.65 -9.84
C LYS A 216 -6.53 19.20 -9.41
N GLN A 217 -6.62 18.34 -10.41
CA GLN A 217 -6.46 16.90 -10.26
C GLN A 217 -5.10 16.58 -9.64
N GLN A 218 -5.13 15.80 -8.58
CA GLN A 218 -4.00 15.25 -7.88
C GLN A 218 -4.03 13.73 -8.02
N THR A 219 -2.86 13.11 -7.99
CA THR A 219 -2.77 11.69 -7.72
C THR A 219 -3.00 11.48 -6.22
N PRO A 220 -3.94 10.63 -5.80
CA PRO A 220 -4.14 10.31 -4.39
C PRO A 220 -2.86 9.83 -3.73
N GLU A 221 -2.40 10.55 -2.70
CA GLU A 221 -1.22 10.19 -1.92
C GLU A 221 -1.53 10.21 -0.42
N PHE A 222 -1.38 9.04 0.22
CA PHE A 222 -1.39 8.90 1.66
C PHE A 222 0.04 8.70 2.17
N SER A 223 0.55 9.73 2.83
CA SER A 223 1.88 9.77 3.45
C SER A 223 1.87 9.37 4.93
N GLY A 224 0.69 9.01 5.44
CA GLY A 224 0.47 8.62 6.83
C GLY A 224 0.83 7.16 7.12
N THR A 225 0.66 6.75 8.37
CA THR A 225 0.97 5.38 8.80
C THR A 225 -0.29 4.54 8.94
N ILE A 226 -0.24 3.30 8.46
CA ILE A 226 -1.25 2.28 8.74
C ILE A 226 -0.64 1.32 9.78
N ALA A 227 -1.26 1.27 10.96
CA ALA A 227 -0.64 0.81 12.20
C ALA A 227 -0.19 -0.67 12.19
N SER A 228 0.91 -0.91 12.90
CA SER A 228 1.51 -2.24 13.10
C SER A 228 0.68 -3.15 14.00
N GLY A 229 0.73 -4.46 13.75
CA GLY A 229 0.10 -5.47 14.60
C GLY A 229 -1.43 -5.54 14.51
N LYS A 230 -2.04 -4.80 13.57
CA LYS A 230 -3.50 -4.77 13.35
C LYS A 230 -3.87 -5.51 12.07
N ASN A 231 -5.04 -6.14 12.04
CA ASN A 231 -5.54 -6.85 10.85
C ASN A 231 -6.30 -5.89 9.92
N ILE A 232 -5.61 -4.87 9.39
CA ILE A 232 -6.19 -3.87 8.47
C ILE A 232 -5.81 -4.26 7.04
N HIS A 233 -6.79 -4.66 6.25
CA HIS A 233 -6.64 -4.98 4.84
C HIS A 233 -6.94 -3.75 3.99
N LEU A 234 -6.22 -3.65 2.88
CA LEU A 234 -6.43 -2.62 1.87
C LEU A 234 -6.95 -3.29 0.61
N HIS A 235 -8.00 -2.74 0.03
CA HIS A 235 -8.50 -3.17 -1.27
C HIS A 235 -8.45 -2.01 -2.26
N LYS A 236 -7.59 -2.16 -3.27
CA LYS A 236 -7.53 -1.23 -4.39
C LYS A 236 -8.40 -1.76 -5.54
N TYR A 237 -9.42 -0.98 -5.87
CA TYR A 237 -10.32 -1.16 -7.02
C TYR A 237 -10.11 -0.04 -8.06
N GLY A 238 -10.83 -0.12 -9.18
CA GLY A 238 -10.83 0.93 -10.21
C GLY A 238 -9.50 1.03 -10.96
N THR A 239 -9.48 1.82 -12.04
CA THR A 239 -8.32 1.89 -12.96
C THR A 239 -7.25 2.88 -12.53
N GLY A 240 -7.57 3.81 -11.62
CA GLY A 240 -6.66 4.86 -11.17
C GLY A 240 -5.48 4.38 -10.32
N THR A 241 -4.65 5.33 -9.90
CA THR A 241 -3.47 5.10 -9.04
C THR A 241 -3.73 5.63 -7.62
N GLN A 242 -3.48 4.79 -6.61
CA GLN A 242 -3.34 5.21 -5.22
C GLN A 242 -1.87 5.12 -4.81
N ILE A 243 -1.31 6.18 -4.25
CA ILE A 243 0.06 6.21 -3.71
C ILE A 243 0.00 6.09 -2.17
N LEU A 244 0.83 5.21 -1.62
CA LEU A 244 1.13 5.11 -0.19
C LEU A 244 2.60 5.47 0.04
N SER A 245 2.89 6.72 0.41
CA SER A 245 4.24 7.19 0.69
C SER A 245 4.63 7.13 2.18
N GLY A 246 3.68 6.76 3.04
CA GLY A 246 3.93 6.34 4.41
C GLY A 246 4.02 4.82 4.56
N ALA A 247 4.15 4.34 5.80
CA ALA A 247 4.36 2.92 6.08
C ALA A 247 3.03 2.15 6.18
N TYR A 248 2.94 1.01 5.49
CA TYR A 248 1.88 0.01 5.67
C TYR A 248 2.42 -1.13 6.54
N LEU A 249 2.13 -1.07 7.85
CA LEU A 249 2.70 -1.98 8.85
C LEU A 249 1.72 -3.04 9.35
N SER A 250 0.52 -3.07 8.78
CA SER A 250 -0.57 -3.94 9.15
C SER A 250 -0.20 -5.43 9.04
N ASN A 251 -0.81 -6.27 9.87
CA ASN A 251 -0.82 -7.72 9.67
C ASN A 251 -1.80 -8.14 8.56
N GLY A 252 -2.56 -7.21 7.98
CA GLY A 252 -3.50 -7.46 6.89
C GLY A 252 -2.83 -7.60 5.53
N THR A 253 -3.64 -7.90 4.52
CA THR A 253 -3.23 -8.07 3.12
C THR A 253 -3.65 -6.84 2.31
N ALA A 254 -2.75 -6.35 1.46
CA ALA A 254 -3.10 -5.42 0.40
C ALA A 254 -3.53 -6.21 -0.84
N TYR A 255 -4.81 -6.12 -1.19
CA TYR A 255 -5.36 -6.74 -2.39
C TYR A 255 -5.52 -5.67 -3.47
N ILE A 256 -4.93 -5.93 -4.62
CA ILE A 256 -4.94 -5.00 -5.75
C ILE A 256 -5.77 -5.67 -6.84
N SER A 257 -7.06 -5.35 -6.84
CA SER A 257 -8.04 -5.95 -7.75
C SER A 257 -8.14 -5.20 -9.09
N GLY A 258 -7.71 -3.93 -9.13
CA GLY A 258 -7.69 -3.11 -10.34
C GLY A 258 -6.77 -1.89 -10.21
N GLY A 259 -6.27 -1.41 -11.35
CA GLY A 259 -5.47 -0.19 -11.42
C GLY A 259 -4.14 -0.33 -10.66
N THR A 260 -3.60 0.79 -10.17
CA THR A 260 -2.26 0.79 -9.52
C THR A 260 -2.32 1.12 -8.04
N LEU A 261 -1.69 0.28 -7.21
CA LEU A 261 -1.23 0.65 -5.88
C LEU A 261 0.27 0.91 -5.94
N GLN A 262 0.69 2.15 -5.72
CA GLN A 262 2.10 2.53 -5.70
C GLN A 262 2.57 2.72 -4.26
N ILE A 263 3.67 2.08 -3.91
CA ILE A 263 4.39 2.25 -2.65
C ILE A 263 5.51 3.25 -2.87
N GLY A 264 5.44 4.35 -2.14
CA GLY A 264 6.36 5.46 -2.20
C GLY A 264 6.16 6.41 -3.37
N ASN A 265 6.78 7.58 -3.23
CA ASN A 265 6.88 8.61 -4.27
C ASN A 265 8.34 9.06 -4.41
N GLY A 266 9.24 8.06 -4.46
CA GLY A 266 10.67 8.21 -4.69
C GLY A 266 11.56 8.15 -3.45
N THR A 267 11.08 8.44 -2.24
CA THR A 267 11.94 8.48 -1.03
C THR A 267 11.44 7.60 0.13
N LYS A 268 10.20 7.80 0.58
CA LYS A 268 9.60 7.10 1.71
C LYS A 268 8.48 6.17 1.26
N GLY A 269 8.10 5.25 2.14
CA GLY A 269 6.98 4.33 1.97
C GLY A 269 7.48 2.89 1.84
N TYR A 270 6.85 1.98 2.56
CA TYR A 270 7.17 0.55 2.50
C TYR A 270 6.02 -0.30 3.01
N ILE A 271 6.00 -1.55 2.57
CA ILE A 271 5.15 -2.62 3.11
C ILE A 271 5.98 -3.38 4.16
N GLY A 272 5.42 -3.54 5.36
CA GLY A 272 6.05 -4.26 6.47
C GLY A 272 6.03 -5.78 6.30
N THR A 273 6.93 -6.46 7.02
CA THR A 273 7.12 -7.93 6.98
C THR A 273 5.87 -8.74 7.28
N SER A 274 5.03 -8.25 8.20
CA SER A 274 3.79 -8.92 8.60
C SER A 274 2.62 -8.71 7.63
N SER A 275 2.78 -7.86 6.61
CA SER A 275 1.74 -7.61 5.61
C SER A 275 1.79 -8.64 4.50
N GLY A 276 0.62 -9.03 3.99
CA GLY A 276 0.48 -9.83 2.77
C GLY A 276 0.21 -8.96 1.54
N VAL A 277 0.44 -9.51 0.35
CA VAL A 277 0.08 -8.86 -0.92
C VAL A 277 -0.58 -9.87 -1.87
N GLU A 278 -1.67 -9.45 -2.49
CA GLU A 278 -2.32 -10.16 -3.60
C GLU A 278 -2.50 -9.19 -4.77
N VAL A 279 -1.87 -9.47 -5.91
CA VAL A 279 -2.00 -8.66 -7.12
C VAL A 279 -2.82 -9.45 -8.14
N ARG A 280 -4.11 -9.14 -8.28
CA ARG A 280 -4.99 -9.83 -9.23
C ARG A 280 -4.69 -9.43 -10.66
N GLU A 281 -5.20 -10.18 -11.64
CA GLU A 281 -4.92 -10.02 -13.08
C GLU A 281 -4.99 -8.56 -13.59
N ASN A 282 -5.99 -7.79 -13.17
CA ASN A 282 -6.15 -6.38 -13.57
C ASN A 282 -5.46 -5.36 -12.64
N GLY A 283 -4.76 -5.85 -11.63
CA GLY A 283 -4.07 -5.08 -10.62
C GLY A 283 -2.60 -4.87 -10.94
N LYS A 284 -2.06 -3.76 -10.45
CA LYS A 284 -0.65 -3.42 -10.54
C LYS A 284 -0.11 -2.93 -9.21
N LEU A 285 0.97 -3.55 -8.73
CA LEU A 285 1.79 -3.03 -7.63
C LEU A 285 2.99 -2.27 -8.22
N VAL A 286 3.29 -1.08 -7.72
CA VAL A 286 4.53 -0.36 -8.06
C VAL A 286 5.33 -0.09 -6.80
N ILE A 287 6.60 -0.47 -6.78
CA ILE A 287 7.56 -0.09 -5.74
C ILE A 287 8.41 1.06 -6.28
N ASN A 288 8.15 2.26 -5.76
CA ASN A 288 8.84 3.49 -6.08
C ASN A 288 9.25 4.21 -4.78
N SER A 289 10.10 3.54 -4.00
CA SER A 289 10.58 4.04 -2.71
C SER A 289 12.09 3.90 -2.62
N ALA A 290 12.76 4.64 -1.74
CA ALA A 290 14.17 4.34 -1.41
C ALA A 290 14.29 3.30 -0.28
N GLN A 291 13.17 2.89 0.31
CA GLN A 291 13.11 1.92 1.40
C GLN A 291 12.85 0.50 0.88
N THR A 292 13.15 -0.48 1.72
CA THR A 292 12.87 -1.89 1.47
C THR A 292 11.44 -2.24 1.90
N SER A 293 10.67 -2.83 0.99
CA SER A 293 9.44 -3.54 1.33
C SER A 293 9.75 -5.03 1.43
N SER A 294 9.67 -5.59 2.63
CA SER A 294 9.92 -7.02 2.87
C SER A 294 8.59 -7.69 3.18
N ILE A 295 8.23 -8.75 2.48
CA ILE A 295 6.94 -9.43 2.57
C ILE A 295 7.18 -10.88 2.97
N ARG A 296 6.64 -11.29 4.12
CA ARG A 296 6.75 -12.67 4.66
C ARG A 296 5.40 -13.37 4.84
N LYS A 297 4.29 -12.63 4.89
CA LYS A 297 2.96 -13.24 5.11
C LYS A 297 2.43 -13.98 3.87
N GLY A 298 2.88 -13.60 2.68
CA GLY A 298 2.50 -14.21 1.41
C GLY A 298 2.40 -13.18 0.27
N PHE A 299 2.75 -13.62 -0.93
CA PHE A 299 2.70 -12.83 -2.16
C PHE A 299 2.08 -13.68 -3.28
N THR A 300 0.90 -13.31 -3.76
CA THR A 300 0.09 -14.15 -4.67
C THR A 300 -0.60 -13.33 -5.77
N GLY A 301 -1.18 -14.04 -6.75
CA GLY A 301 -2.00 -13.46 -7.81
C GLY A 301 -1.35 -13.52 -9.20
N ALA A 302 -1.94 -12.82 -10.16
CA ALA A 302 -1.61 -12.92 -11.59
C ALA A 302 -1.40 -11.55 -12.27
N GLY A 303 -1.42 -10.45 -11.51
CA GLY A 303 -1.27 -9.09 -12.05
C GLY A 303 0.18 -8.70 -12.34
N ALA A 304 0.42 -7.39 -12.43
CA ALA A 304 1.74 -6.84 -12.71
C ALA A 304 2.40 -6.24 -11.46
N VAL A 305 3.72 -6.42 -11.33
CA VAL A 305 4.52 -5.84 -10.26
C VAL A 305 5.70 -5.10 -10.87
N ASP A 306 5.77 -3.80 -10.67
CA ASP A 306 6.91 -3.00 -11.11
C ASP A 306 7.78 -2.61 -9.91
N VAL A 307 9.07 -2.90 -9.97
CA VAL A 307 10.07 -2.39 -9.01
C VAL A 307 10.89 -1.34 -9.73
N THR A 308 10.47 -0.08 -9.62
CA THR A 308 11.09 1.05 -10.32
C THR A 308 12.12 1.78 -9.47
N LYS A 309 12.08 1.61 -8.16
CA LYS A 309 13.06 2.17 -7.22
C LYS A 309 13.02 1.43 -5.89
N GLY A 310 14.19 1.28 -5.26
CA GLY A 310 14.31 0.64 -3.95
C GLY A 310 14.24 -0.87 -4.04
N THR A 311 13.86 -1.49 -2.94
CA THR A 311 13.91 -2.95 -2.80
C THR A 311 12.53 -3.54 -2.50
N LEU A 312 12.18 -4.60 -3.24
CA LEU A 312 11.10 -5.52 -2.90
C LEU A 312 11.70 -6.87 -2.52
N GLU A 313 11.48 -7.34 -1.29
CA GLU A 313 11.89 -8.67 -0.84
C GLU A 313 10.65 -9.53 -0.60
N ILE A 314 10.53 -10.66 -1.30
CA ILE A 314 9.42 -11.60 -1.16
C ILE A 314 9.99 -12.88 -0.60
N MET A 315 9.75 -13.18 0.67
CA MET A 315 10.50 -14.25 1.36
C MET A 315 9.76 -15.60 1.41
N ASP A 316 8.44 -15.59 1.24
CA ASP A 316 7.57 -16.78 1.31
C ASP A 316 6.61 -16.83 0.10
N SER A 317 7.14 -16.86 -1.13
CA SER A 317 6.28 -16.98 -2.33
C SER A 317 5.91 -18.44 -2.57
N THR A 318 4.60 -18.71 -2.66
CA THR A 318 4.08 -19.83 -3.44
C THR A 318 2.76 -19.36 -4.09
N ALA A 319 2.67 -19.46 -5.43
CA ALA A 319 1.52 -19.12 -6.30
C ALA A 319 1.33 -17.69 -6.86
N PHE A 320 2.37 -16.83 -6.93
CA PHE A 320 2.30 -15.68 -7.84
C PHE A 320 2.64 -16.12 -9.28
N THR A 321 1.73 -15.91 -10.22
CA THR A 321 1.88 -16.29 -11.64
C THR A 321 1.92 -15.08 -12.57
N GLY A 322 1.87 -13.87 -12.01
CA GLY A 322 1.86 -12.63 -12.77
C GLY A 322 3.23 -12.23 -13.30
N THR A 323 3.37 -10.96 -13.68
CA THR A 323 4.62 -10.40 -14.23
C THR A 323 5.37 -9.54 -13.22
N PHE A 324 6.70 -9.65 -13.21
CA PHE A 324 7.58 -8.70 -12.53
C PHE A 324 8.36 -7.87 -13.55
N ASN A 325 8.38 -6.56 -13.39
CA ASN A 325 9.18 -5.63 -14.18
C ASN A 325 10.12 -4.85 -13.26
N VAL A 326 11.43 -5.09 -13.36
CA VAL A 326 12.44 -4.39 -12.55
C VAL A 326 13.12 -3.33 -13.42
N ALA A 327 13.01 -2.06 -13.04
CA ALA A 327 13.50 -0.94 -13.85
C ALA A 327 14.13 0.17 -13.00
N ASN A 328 14.84 1.09 -13.65
CA ASN A 328 15.34 2.34 -13.08
C ASN A 328 16.15 2.19 -11.77
N GLY A 329 16.91 1.09 -11.63
CA GLY A 329 17.71 0.82 -10.44
C GLY A 329 16.93 0.18 -9.29
N GLY A 330 15.74 -0.36 -9.57
CA GLY A 330 15.01 -1.23 -8.65
C GLY A 330 15.75 -2.54 -8.37
N PHE A 331 15.49 -3.09 -7.19
CA PHE A 331 16.01 -4.38 -6.72
C PHE A 331 14.86 -5.29 -6.29
N LEU A 332 14.71 -6.43 -6.97
CA LEU A 332 13.76 -7.47 -6.57
C LEU A 332 14.53 -8.63 -5.94
N ALA A 333 14.23 -9.00 -4.70
CA ALA A 333 14.79 -10.15 -4.00
C ALA A 333 13.71 -11.21 -3.77
N LEU A 334 13.92 -12.42 -4.27
CA LEU A 334 13.00 -13.55 -4.08
C LEU A 334 13.62 -14.60 -3.17
N GLY A 335 12.89 -14.96 -2.10
CA GLY A 335 13.26 -15.88 -1.02
C GLY A 335 12.94 -17.35 -1.30
N LYS A 336 11.84 -17.59 -2.02
CA LYS A 336 11.39 -18.88 -2.52
C LYS A 336 10.77 -18.67 -3.89
N VAL A 337 11.14 -19.51 -4.86
CA VAL A 337 10.69 -19.41 -6.25
C VAL A 337 10.47 -20.84 -6.74
N ASP A 338 9.21 -21.27 -6.82
CA ASP A 338 8.90 -22.58 -7.39
C ASP A 338 9.08 -22.53 -8.93
N GLU A 339 8.60 -21.46 -9.59
CA GLU A 339 8.85 -21.17 -11.02
C GLU A 339 8.94 -19.65 -11.25
N LEU A 340 9.87 -19.20 -12.12
CA LEU A 340 10.04 -17.79 -12.51
C LEU A 340 9.90 -17.62 -14.02
N THR A 341 8.65 -17.57 -14.49
CA THR A 341 8.35 -17.59 -15.92
C THR A 341 8.16 -16.19 -16.53
N ASN A 342 8.03 -15.14 -15.71
CA ASN A 342 7.52 -13.83 -16.15
C ASN A 342 8.26 -12.62 -15.53
N VAL A 343 9.59 -12.57 -15.62
CA VAL A 343 10.38 -11.42 -15.12
C VAL A 343 11.07 -10.68 -16.26
N THR A 344 10.85 -9.37 -16.34
CA THR A 344 11.62 -8.47 -17.21
C THR A 344 12.51 -7.55 -16.36
N THR A 345 13.75 -7.34 -16.81
CA THR A 345 14.72 -6.47 -16.12
C THR A 345 15.32 -5.47 -17.11
N ALA A 346 15.26 -4.18 -16.77
CA ALA A 346 15.86 -3.12 -17.56
C ALA A 346 17.33 -2.87 -17.17
N ALA A 347 18.11 -2.30 -18.09
CA ALA A 347 19.50 -1.91 -17.88
C ALA A 347 19.70 -1.11 -16.58
N GLY A 348 20.73 -1.44 -15.80
CA GLY A 348 21.03 -0.79 -14.52
C GLY A 348 20.13 -1.19 -13.36
N SER A 349 19.22 -2.16 -13.55
CA SER A 349 18.40 -2.74 -12.48
C SER A 349 18.94 -4.10 -12.07
N VAL A 350 18.59 -4.54 -10.86
CA VAL A 350 19.15 -5.77 -10.29
C VAL A 350 18.04 -6.74 -9.91
N LEU A 351 18.15 -7.98 -10.40
CA LEU A 351 17.36 -9.10 -9.91
C LEU A 351 18.20 -9.88 -8.90
N GLY A 352 17.82 -9.81 -7.64
CA GLY A 352 18.38 -10.62 -6.56
C GLY A 352 17.60 -11.91 -6.37
N LEU A 353 18.31 -13.02 -6.30
CA LEU A 353 17.76 -14.28 -5.81
C LEU A 353 18.42 -14.56 -4.47
N TYR A 354 17.60 -14.57 -3.43
CA TYR A 354 18.04 -14.67 -2.05
C TYR A 354 17.57 -15.99 -1.47
N VAL A 355 18.46 -16.90 -1.13
CA VAL A 355 18.04 -18.08 -0.37
C VAL A 355 17.90 -17.67 1.09
N ASN A 356 16.69 -17.75 1.63
CA ASN A 356 16.47 -17.45 3.04
C ASN A 356 17.28 -18.44 3.91
N PRO A 357 18.20 -17.98 4.79
CA PRO A 357 18.98 -18.90 5.61
C PRO A 357 18.13 -19.74 6.58
N SER A 358 16.89 -19.32 6.89
CA SER A 358 16.00 -20.02 7.83
C SER A 358 15.29 -21.24 7.27
N ASP A 359 15.11 -21.35 5.95
CA ASP A 359 14.23 -22.38 5.35
C ASP A 359 14.90 -23.07 4.16
N GLU A 360 14.85 -24.41 4.16
CA GLU A 360 15.37 -25.38 3.18
C GLU A 360 16.89 -25.50 3.00
N THR A 361 17.37 -26.74 2.83
CA THR A 361 18.80 -27.11 2.67
C THR A 361 19.34 -26.86 1.26
N ALA A 362 18.47 -26.64 0.27
CA ALA A 362 18.83 -26.41 -1.12
C ALA A 362 17.76 -25.54 -1.80
N PHE A 363 18.18 -24.58 -2.62
CA PHE A 363 17.31 -23.81 -3.52
C PHE A 363 17.59 -24.26 -4.95
N THR A 364 16.57 -24.80 -5.61
CA THR A 364 16.63 -25.22 -7.01
C THR A 364 15.76 -24.26 -7.82
N MET A 365 16.35 -23.55 -8.77
CA MET A 365 15.57 -22.92 -9.84
C MET A 365 15.32 -24.00 -10.90
N ASP A 366 14.08 -24.47 -11.05
CA ASP A 366 13.75 -25.51 -12.05
C ASP A 366 13.70 -24.95 -13.48
N THR A 367 13.34 -23.67 -13.68
CA THR A 367 13.39 -23.01 -15.00
C THR A 367 13.41 -21.47 -14.87
N PHE A 368 14.39 -20.80 -15.49
CA PHE A 368 14.38 -19.34 -15.69
C PHE A 368 14.05 -18.98 -17.14
N ASN A 369 12.77 -18.77 -17.43
CA ASN A 369 12.35 -18.24 -18.73
C ASN A 369 12.23 -16.71 -18.62
N ALA A 370 13.35 -15.99 -18.66
CA ALA A 370 13.30 -14.56 -18.95
C ALA A 370 12.88 -14.39 -20.42
N GLU A 371 11.58 -14.27 -20.67
CA GLU A 371 11.07 -14.06 -22.01
C GLU A 371 11.63 -12.73 -22.58
N LYS A 372 12.61 -12.87 -23.48
CA LYS A 372 12.97 -11.99 -24.60
C LYS A 372 13.08 -10.47 -24.37
N THR A 373 13.45 -9.99 -23.17
CA THR A 373 13.70 -8.54 -23.01
C THR A 373 14.72 -8.14 -21.95
N ALA A 374 15.73 -8.96 -21.64
CA ALA A 374 16.92 -8.47 -20.92
C ALA A 374 17.69 -7.52 -21.85
N ARG A 375 17.43 -6.21 -21.76
CA ARG A 375 18.23 -5.20 -22.46
C ARG A 375 19.60 -5.13 -21.75
N ALA A 376 20.68 -4.97 -22.54
CA ALA A 376 22.07 -4.96 -22.08
C ALA A 376 22.29 -4.27 -20.71
N ASN A 377 23.11 -4.87 -19.83
CA ASN A 377 23.50 -4.37 -18.49
C ASN A 377 22.49 -4.57 -17.33
N ALA A 378 21.63 -5.59 -17.36
CA ALA A 378 20.98 -6.06 -16.14
C ALA A 378 21.96 -6.90 -15.28
N GLU A 379 21.86 -6.83 -13.95
CA GLU A 379 22.69 -7.64 -13.03
C GLU A 379 21.80 -8.67 -12.32
N MET A 380 22.23 -9.93 -12.34
CA MET A 380 21.65 -10.97 -11.48
C MET A 380 22.58 -11.21 -10.29
N ARG A 381 22.03 -11.15 -9.08
CA ARG A 381 22.78 -11.39 -7.84
C ARG A 381 22.28 -12.64 -7.14
N PHE A 382 23.18 -13.58 -6.89
CA PHE A 382 22.92 -14.75 -6.06
C PHE A 382 23.57 -14.57 -4.69
N PHE A 383 22.78 -14.71 -3.62
CA PHE A 383 23.30 -14.79 -2.26
C PHE A 383 23.10 -16.21 -1.72
N VAL A 384 24.21 -16.91 -1.51
CA VAL A 384 24.21 -18.30 -1.01
C VAL A 384 24.72 -18.31 0.43
N PRO A 385 23.86 -18.55 1.44
CA PRO A 385 24.28 -18.69 2.82
C PRO A 385 25.19 -19.91 3.03
N THR A 386 25.95 -19.91 4.12
CA THR A 386 26.80 -21.04 4.53
C THR A 386 25.99 -22.34 4.64
N GLY A 387 26.49 -23.42 4.03
CA GLY A 387 25.87 -24.75 4.07
C GLY A 387 24.61 -24.90 3.21
N LYS A 388 24.33 -23.95 2.31
CA LYS A 388 23.23 -24.02 1.35
C LYS A 388 23.76 -24.23 -0.06
N THR A 389 22.95 -24.89 -0.88
CA THR A 389 23.22 -25.07 -2.31
C THR A 389 22.23 -24.23 -3.11
N VAL A 390 22.74 -23.50 -4.11
CA VAL A 390 21.94 -22.93 -5.18
C VAL A 390 22.25 -23.68 -6.46
N SER A 391 21.25 -24.33 -7.04
CA SER A 391 21.35 -24.92 -8.37
C SER A 391 20.54 -24.08 -9.34
N THR A 392 21.19 -23.51 -10.36
CA THR A 392 20.48 -22.90 -11.49
C THR A 392 20.24 -23.99 -12.52
N ALA A 393 19.04 -24.59 -12.57
CA ALA A 393 18.68 -25.45 -13.68
C ALA A 393 18.21 -24.56 -14.84
N ASP A 394 18.85 -24.71 -15.99
CA ASP A 394 18.50 -24.11 -17.27
C ASP A 394 18.30 -22.58 -17.24
N LEU A 395 19.44 -21.87 -17.23
CA LEU A 395 19.53 -20.47 -17.66
C LEU A 395 19.28 -20.41 -19.17
N GLY A 396 18.04 -20.67 -19.61
CA GLY A 396 17.69 -20.85 -21.01
C GLY A 396 18.06 -19.67 -21.92
N ASP A 397 17.65 -19.75 -23.19
CA ASP A 397 17.94 -18.78 -24.26
C ASP A 397 17.66 -17.28 -23.94
N GLY A 398 16.96 -16.98 -22.84
CA GLY A 398 16.65 -15.64 -22.33
C GLY A 398 17.84 -14.80 -21.84
N LEU A 399 19.03 -15.39 -21.65
CA LEU A 399 20.26 -14.67 -21.26
C LEU A 399 21.16 -14.28 -22.46
N LYS A 400 20.67 -14.42 -23.70
CA LYS A 400 21.38 -13.98 -24.92
C LYS A 400 21.45 -12.44 -24.99
N GLY A 401 22.42 -11.86 -24.28
CA GLY A 401 22.72 -10.43 -24.25
C GLY A 401 23.43 -10.05 -22.96
N THR A 402 24.61 -9.46 -23.05
CA THR A 402 25.58 -9.20 -21.96
C THR A 402 24.93 -8.86 -20.60
N THR A 403 24.70 -9.91 -19.80
CA THR A 403 24.22 -9.86 -18.42
C THR A 403 25.40 -10.23 -17.54
N SER A 404 25.74 -9.41 -16.55
CA SER A 404 26.78 -9.76 -15.58
C SER A 404 26.13 -10.50 -14.42
N VAL A 405 26.52 -11.75 -14.20
CA VAL A 405 26.16 -12.48 -12.98
C VAL A 405 27.20 -12.15 -11.90
N ALA A 406 26.73 -11.70 -10.74
CA ALA A 406 27.54 -11.55 -9.54
C ALA A 406 27.05 -12.52 -8.47
N ALA A 407 27.94 -13.38 -7.98
CA ALA A 407 27.61 -14.35 -6.96
C ALA A 407 28.42 -14.09 -5.69
N GLN A 408 27.72 -14.01 -4.55
CA GLN A 408 28.32 -14.00 -3.23
C GLN A 408 27.99 -15.33 -2.54
N VAL A 409 29.02 -16.16 -2.36
CA VAL A 409 28.90 -17.47 -1.70
C VAL A 409 29.56 -17.39 -0.33
N ALA A 410 28.75 -17.44 0.72
CA ALA A 410 29.25 -17.51 2.10
C ALA A 410 29.84 -18.90 2.39
N GLY A 411 30.83 -18.97 3.28
CA GLY A 411 31.72 -20.12 3.41
C GLY A 411 30.99 -21.46 3.53
N GLY A 412 31.33 -22.42 2.66
CA GLY A 412 30.68 -23.74 2.59
C GLY A 412 29.37 -23.81 1.80
N GLY A 413 28.92 -22.74 1.15
CA GLY A 413 27.86 -22.80 0.13
C GLY A 413 28.39 -23.24 -1.24
N THR A 414 27.51 -23.79 -2.08
CA THR A 414 27.82 -24.23 -3.45
C THR A 414 26.87 -23.60 -4.45
N LEU A 415 27.41 -23.09 -5.57
CA LEU A 415 26.64 -22.57 -6.70
C LEU A 415 26.89 -23.44 -7.94
N PHE A 416 25.83 -24.04 -8.49
CA PHE A 416 25.88 -24.80 -9.73
C PHE A 416 25.38 -23.96 -10.91
N PHE A 417 26.16 -23.92 -11.99
CA PHE A 417 25.76 -23.42 -13.30
C PHE A 417 25.48 -24.60 -14.23
N ASP A 418 24.22 -24.77 -14.61
CA ASP A 418 23.77 -25.71 -15.63
C ASP A 418 23.20 -24.89 -16.80
N ASN A 419 24.04 -24.68 -17.80
CA ASN A 419 23.76 -23.85 -18.95
C ASN A 419 23.48 -24.80 -20.11
N GLY A 420 22.26 -24.82 -20.65
CA GLY A 420 21.98 -25.57 -21.89
C GLY A 420 23.07 -25.32 -22.94
N ALA A 421 23.41 -26.34 -23.73
CA ALA A 421 24.68 -26.44 -24.50
C ALA A 421 25.09 -25.21 -25.35
N ASP A 422 24.16 -24.33 -25.70
CA ASP A 422 24.37 -23.12 -26.52
C ASP A 422 24.41 -21.79 -25.75
N SER A 423 24.33 -21.80 -24.42
CA SER A 423 24.27 -20.59 -23.59
C SER A 423 25.66 -20.13 -23.09
N VAL A 424 25.92 -18.81 -23.18
CA VAL A 424 27.15 -18.16 -22.71
C VAL A 424 26.83 -17.26 -21.53
N THR A 425 27.28 -17.60 -20.32
CA THR A 425 27.10 -16.76 -19.13
C THR A 425 28.39 -16.00 -18.83
N THR A 426 28.32 -14.66 -18.77
CA THR A 426 29.45 -13.82 -18.33
C THR A 426 29.36 -13.54 -16.83
N ILE A 427 30.32 -14.04 -16.06
CA ILE A 427 30.44 -13.78 -14.62
C ILE A 427 31.33 -12.54 -14.44
N GLY A 428 30.74 -11.47 -13.89
CA GLY A 428 31.44 -10.20 -13.67
C GLY A 428 32.26 -10.16 -12.38
N SER A 429 31.85 -10.94 -11.37
CA SER A 429 32.58 -11.07 -10.10
C SER A 429 32.10 -12.28 -9.29
N LEU A 430 33.05 -13.11 -8.81
CA LEU A 430 32.80 -14.16 -7.81
C LEU A 430 33.50 -13.71 -6.52
N ILE A 431 32.72 -13.32 -5.50
CA ILE A 431 33.27 -12.82 -4.24
C ILE A 431 32.89 -13.80 -3.13
N GLY A 432 33.84 -14.65 -2.73
CA GLY A 432 33.65 -15.60 -1.64
C GLY A 432 34.98 -15.96 -0.98
N THR A 433 34.98 -16.06 0.35
CA THR A 433 36.18 -16.42 1.14
C THR A 433 36.44 -17.94 1.15
N SER A 434 35.44 -18.78 0.86
CA SER A 434 35.56 -20.26 0.87
C SER A 434 34.44 -21.09 0.19
N GLY A 435 33.59 -20.53 -0.67
CA GLY A 435 32.55 -21.29 -1.40
C GLY A 435 33.06 -21.98 -2.68
N GLU A 436 32.35 -23.00 -3.16
CA GLU A 436 32.63 -23.73 -4.41
C GLU A 436 31.67 -23.33 -5.54
N ALA A 437 32.19 -23.17 -6.75
CA ALA A 437 31.41 -22.99 -7.97
C ALA A 437 31.58 -24.23 -8.87
N VAL A 438 30.47 -24.80 -9.34
CA VAL A 438 30.49 -25.98 -10.20
C VAL A 438 29.81 -25.65 -11.53
N ILE A 439 30.47 -25.97 -12.64
CA ILE A 439 29.96 -25.81 -14.00
C ILE A 439 29.65 -27.20 -14.54
N ASN A 440 28.37 -27.55 -14.68
CA ASN A 440 27.96 -28.88 -15.13
C ASN A 440 27.91 -29.00 -16.66
N SER A 441 27.52 -27.92 -17.35
CA SER A 441 27.24 -27.90 -18.79
C SER A 441 27.37 -26.46 -19.34
N GLY A 442 27.55 -26.31 -20.66
CA GLY A 442 27.52 -25.01 -21.34
C GLY A 442 28.79 -24.17 -21.20
N LYS A 443 28.76 -22.91 -21.64
CA LYS A 443 29.95 -22.02 -21.72
C LYS A 443 29.89 -20.90 -20.68
N VAL A 444 30.89 -20.80 -19.81
CA VAL A 444 31.02 -19.72 -18.82
C VAL A 444 32.23 -18.85 -19.18
N ILE A 445 32.01 -17.54 -19.32
CA ILE A 445 33.07 -16.55 -19.49
C ILE A 445 33.27 -15.82 -18.17
N VAL A 446 34.44 -15.94 -17.54
CA VAL A 446 34.79 -15.13 -16.38
C VAL A 446 35.54 -13.90 -16.88
N ASN A 447 34.92 -12.73 -16.73
CA ASN A 447 35.55 -11.47 -17.09
C ASN A 447 36.00 -10.79 -15.79
N SER A 448 37.32 -10.68 -15.57
CA SER A 448 37.83 -9.99 -14.40
C SER A 448 37.68 -8.49 -14.62
N ALA A 449 36.59 -7.89 -14.13
CA ALA A 449 36.58 -6.45 -13.94
C ALA A 449 37.68 -6.13 -12.91
N THR A 450 38.70 -5.37 -13.33
CA THR A 450 39.80 -4.91 -12.48
C THR A 450 39.19 -4.25 -11.24
N PRO A 451 39.39 -4.76 -10.02
CA PRO A 451 38.84 -4.11 -8.84
C PRO A 451 39.54 -2.76 -8.65
N ALA A 452 38.78 -1.72 -8.32
CA ALA A 452 39.33 -0.40 -7.98
C ALA A 452 40.39 -0.44 -6.84
N ASN A 453 40.50 -1.56 -6.13
CA ASN A 453 41.33 -1.73 -4.94
C ASN A 453 42.45 -2.79 -5.09
N GLY A 454 42.74 -3.29 -6.30
CA GLY A 454 43.95 -4.08 -6.59
C GLY A 454 44.09 -5.47 -5.93
N ASN A 455 43.09 -5.97 -5.19
CA ASN A 455 43.21 -7.17 -4.34
C ASN A 455 42.10 -8.22 -4.52
N ALA A 456 41.52 -8.40 -5.71
CA ALA A 456 40.72 -9.61 -5.97
C ALA A 456 41.66 -10.74 -6.42
N ARG A 457 41.89 -11.71 -5.53
CA ARG A 457 42.44 -13.01 -5.91
C ARG A 457 41.28 -13.89 -6.33
N PHE A 458 41.19 -14.19 -7.62
CA PHE A 458 40.30 -15.25 -8.10
C PHE A 458 40.97 -16.59 -7.79
N ASP A 459 40.33 -17.43 -6.98
CA ASP A 459 40.87 -18.73 -6.58
C ASP A 459 40.25 -19.84 -7.44
N PHE A 460 40.94 -20.19 -8.53
CA PHE A 460 40.51 -21.25 -9.44
C PHE A 460 40.43 -22.63 -8.79
N SER A 461 41.05 -22.85 -7.63
CA SER A 461 41.00 -24.15 -6.95
C SER A 461 39.60 -24.54 -6.45
N LYS A 462 38.65 -23.61 -6.54
CA LYS A 462 37.25 -23.79 -6.10
C LYS A 462 36.26 -23.84 -7.26
N ILE A 463 36.75 -23.97 -8.49
CA ILE A 463 35.92 -24.16 -9.67
C ILE A 463 36.05 -25.61 -10.12
N THR A 464 34.94 -26.33 -10.14
CA THR A 464 34.85 -27.67 -10.76
C THR A 464 34.12 -27.54 -12.09
N VAL A 465 34.69 -28.08 -13.17
CA VAL A 465 34.04 -28.15 -14.49
C VAL A 465 33.82 -29.63 -14.79
N ASN A 466 32.56 -30.05 -14.91
CA ASN A 466 32.19 -31.44 -15.21
C ASN A 466 32.10 -31.65 -16.74
N ASP A 467 31.99 -32.93 -17.15
CA ASP A 467 31.90 -33.33 -18.56
C ASP A 467 30.76 -32.62 -19.30
N GLY A 468 31.12 -31.71 -20.23
CA GLY A 468 30.19 -30.89 -21.01
C GLY A 468 30.20 -29.39 -20.68
N GLY A 469 30.90 -28.98 -19.62
CA GLY A 469 31.16 -27.58 -19.29
C GLY A 469 32.40 -27.01 -19.98
N HIS A 470 32.35 -25.72 -20.33
CA HIS A 470 33.48 -24.98 -20.89
C HIS A 470 33.71 -23.68 -20.11
N LEU A 471 34.91 -23.52 -19.52
CA LEU A 471 35.34 -22.27 -18.88
C LEU A 471 36.25 -21.47 -19.83
N LEU A 472 35.89 -20.23 -20.11
CA LEU A 472 36.76 -19.27 -20.79
C LEU A 472 37.07 -18.10 -19.88
N TRP A 473 38.31 -17.67 -19.92
CA TRP A 473 38.82 -16.58 -19.11
C TRP A 473 39.29 -15.45 -20.02
N ASP A 474 38.76 -14.25 -19.81
CA ASP A 474 39.08 -13.05 -20.59
C ASP A 474 39.84 -11.98 -19.74
N GLY A 475 40.45 -12.40 -18.63
CA GLY A 475 41.15 -11.51 -17.70
C GLY A 475 42.68 -11.50 -17.84
N VAL A 476 43.32 -10.38 -17.46
CA VAL A 476 44.79 -10.28 -17.34
C VAL A 476 45.25 -11.00 -16.07
N VAL A 477 46.04 -12.08 -16.23
CA VAL A 477 46.60 -12.84 -15.10
C VAL A 477 47.76 -12.05 -14.47
N ALA A 478 47.52 -11.39 -13.33
CA ALA A 478 48.57 -10.63 -12.63
C ALA A 478 49.54 -11.52 -11.81
N ARG A 479 49.14 -12.77 -11.46
CA ARG A 479 50.01 -13.79 -10.85
C ARG A 479 49.30 -15.15 -10.77
N GLN A 480 49.80 -16.15 -11.50
CA GLN A 480 49.44 -17.56 -11.27
C GLN A 480 50.32 -18.11 -10.14
N THR A 481 49.72 -18.72 -9.11
CA THR A 481 50.48 -19.39 -8.04
C THR A 481 50.32 -20.91 -8.05
N ARG A 482 49.39 -21.48 -8.83
CA ARG A 482 49.18 -22.94 -8.97
C ARG A 482 48.62 -23.32 -10.34
N SER A 483 48.99 -24.51 -10.81
CA SER A 483 48.57 -25.10 -12.08
C SER A 483 47.07 -25.43 -12.08
N MET A 484 46.38 -25.13 -13.19
CA MET A 484 45.05 -25.71 -13.48
C MET A 484 45.21 -27.19 -13.81
N THR A 485 44.50 -28.06 -13.11
CA THR A 485 44.35 -29.46 -13.50
C THR A 485 43.02 -29.56 -14.24
N TYR A 486 43.06 -29.78 -15.56
CA TYR A 486 41.91 -30.30 -16.30
C TYR A 486 41.78 -31.77 -15.91
N LEU A 487 40.61 -32.16 -15.40
CA LEU A 487 40.20 -33.57 -15.31
C LEU A 487 39.43 -33.93 -16.57
#